data_AF-A0A7C5XUU3-F1
#
_entry.id   AF-A0A7C5XUU3-F1
#
_cell.length_a   1.000
_cell.length_b   1.000
_cell.length_c   1.000
_cell.angle_alpha   90.00
_cell.angle_beta   90.00
_cell.angle_gamma   90.00
#
_symmetry.space_group_name_H-M   'P 1'
#
loop_
_entity.id
_entity.type
_entity.pdbx_description
1 polymer ?
#
loop_
_entity_poly.entity_id
_entity_poly.type
_entity_poly.pdbx_seq_one_letter_code
_entity_poly.pdbx_strand_id
1 'polypeptide(L)'
;MAVWYTGAGDEGKTKLPLKGRIWKDDPILEALGDLDELNSVLGIVSSLYSSLSDVIRKIQDDVFTISSELAGFDMGFGIERTKWLEEEIEKFSMYVDSPRSFVMPGGHLASATLQLARAVARRAERRVVALLREGVAKRQHES
;
A
#
# COMPACT_ATOMS: atom_id res chain seq x y z
N MET A 1 8.51 -11.76 29.08
CA MET A 1 9.07 -12.04 27.72
C MET A 1 7.95 -11.79 26.73
N ALA A 2 8.20 -10.99 25.69
CA ALA A 2 7.24 -10.85 24.59
C ALA A 2 7.16 -12.19 23.84
N VAL A 3 5.94 -12.69 23.63
CA VAL A 3 5.68 -13.87 22.82
C VAL A 3 5.58 -13.39 21.38
N TRP A 4 6.55 -13.75 20.54
CA TRP A 4 6.66 -13.28 19.15
C TRP A 4 5.87 -14.12 18.13
N TYR A 5 5.36 -15.29 18.55
CA TYR A 5 4.52 -16.17 17.72
C TYR A 5 3.47 -16.87 18.59
N THR A 6 2.25 -17.03 18.07
CA THR A 6 1.12 -17.62 18.80
C THR A 6 0.76 -19.04 18.37
N GLY A 7 1.28 -19.50 17.22
CA GLY A 7 0.88 -20.77 16.57
C GLY A 7 -0.56 -20.82 16.06
N ALA A 8 -1.38 -19.78 16.33
CA ALA A 8 -2.81 -19.76 16.02
C ALA A 8 -3.11 -19.82 14.50
N GLY A 9 -2.10 -19.59 13.66
CA GLY A 9 -2.23 -19.63 12.21
C GLY A 9 -1.60 -20.83 11.51
N ASP A 10 -1.10 -21.82 12.26
CA ASP A 10 -0.35 -22.96 11.69
C ASP A 10 -1.25 -23.91 10.90
N GLU A 11 -2.55 -23.94 11.20
CA GLU A 11 -3.58 -24.67 10.45
C GLU A 11 -3.98 -23.99 9.12
N GLY A 12 -3.26 -22.94 8.71
CA GLY A 12 -3.55 -22.21 7.47
C GLY A 12 -4.68 -21.20 7.58
N LYS A 13 -5.18 -20.91 8.78
CA LYS A 13 -6.22 -19.90 9.05
C LYS A 13 -5.65 -18.67 9.77
N THR A 14 -6.36 -17.57 9.73
CA THR A 14 -6.06 -16.37 10.54
C THR A 14 -7.36 -15.69 10.99
N LYS A 15 -7.26 -14.77 11.94
CA LYS A 15 -8.41 -13.99 12.41
C LYS A 15 -8.31 -12.56 11.88
N LEU A 16 -9.33 -12.14 11.15
CA LEU A 16 -9.51 -10.79 10.65
C LEU A 16 -10.70 -10.12 11.36
N PRO A 17 -10.58 -8.86 11.83
CA PRO A 17 -11.69 -8.17 12.49
C PRO A 17 -12.99 -8.16 11.68
N LEU A 18 -12.90 -7.89 10.36
CA LEU A 18 -14.06 -7.82 9.47
C LEU A 18 -14.78 -9.17 9.26
N LYS A 19 -14.04 -10.28 9.13
CA LYS A 19 -14.57 -11.59 8.68
C LYS A 19 -14.50 -12.70 9.73
N GLY A 20 -13.88 -12.47 10.89
CA GLY A 20 -13.60 -13.53 11.86
C GLY A 20 -12.47 -14.46 11.39
N ARG A 21 -12.61 -15.77 11.57
CA ARG A 21 -11.55 -16.75 11.23
C ARG A 21 -11.69 -17.21 9.77
N ILE A 22 -10.70 -16.87 8.95
CA ILE A 22 -10.65 -17.12 7.50
C ILE A 22 -9.40 -17.93 7.11
N TRP A 23 -9.41 -18.53 5.92
CA TRP A 23 -8.21 -19.16 5.36
C TRP A 23 -7.20 -18.10 4.90
N LYS A 24 -5.91 -18.44 4.95
CA LYS A 24 -4.81 -17.52 4.59
C LYS A 24 -4.78 -17.12 3.11
N ASP A 25 -5.48 -17.87 2.26
CA ASP A 25 -5.65 -17.62 0.82
C ASP A 25 -6.94 -16.82 0.50
N ASP A 26 -7.68 -16.32 1.50
CA ASP A 26 -8.82 -15.42 1.26
C ASP A 26 -8.33 -14.18 0.49
N PRO A 27 -9.06 -13.74 -0.55
CA PRO A 27 -8.68 -12.58 -1.37
C PRO A 27 -8.38 -11.30 -0.58
N ILE A 28 -8.96 -11.13 0.61
CA ILE A 28 -8.67 -9.98 1.48
C ILE A 28 -7.23 -10.02 2.03
N LEU A 29 -6.70 -11.20 2.32
CA LEU A 29 -5.34 -11.35 2.83
C LEU A 29 -4.32 -11.21 1.73
N GLU A 30 -4.64 -11.61 0.51
CA GLU A 30 -3.84 -11.30 -0.69
C GLU A 30 -3.71 -9.78 -0.88
N ALA A 31 -4.82 -9.03 -0.76
CA ALA A 31 -4.79 -7.58 -0.84
C ALA A 31 -3.96 -6.94 0.29
N LEU A 32 -4.12 -7.41 1.53
CA LEU A 32 -3.34 -6.95 2.67
C LEU A 32 -1.84 -7.28 2.52
N GLY A 33 -1.51 -8.46 1.99
CA GLY A 33 -0.15 -8.87 1.69
C GLY A 33 0.48 -8.00 0.61
N ASP A 34 -0.25 -7.68 -0.46
CA ASP A 34 0.22 -6.79 -1.52
C ASP A 34 0.50 -5.36 -0.99
N LEU A 35 -0.32 -4.86 -0.06
CA LEU A 35 -0.12 -3.56 0.60
C LEU A 35 1.09 -3.58 1.54
N ASP A 36 1.29 -4.66 2.30
CA ASP A 36 2.47 -4.84 3.16
C ASP A 36 3.76 -4.96 2.34
N GLU A 37 3.71 -5.65 1.21
CA GLU A 37 4.83 -5.73 0.26
C GLU A 37 5.15 -4.36 -0.33
N LEU A 38 4.14 -3.58 -0.75
CA LEU A 38 4.33 -2.19 -1.19
C LEU A 38 5.03 -1.37 -0.10
N ASN A 39 4.53 -1.45 1.13
CA ASN A 39 5.07 -0.72 2.26
C ASN A 39 6.52 -1.08 2.56
N SER A 40 6.86 -2.37 2.42
CA SER A 40 8.22 -2.88 2.56
C SER A 40 9.16 -2.36 1.48
N VAL A 41 8.74 -2.34 0.21
CA VAL A 41 9.54 -1.78 -0.89
C VAL A 41 9.78 -0.28 -0.69
N LEU A 42 8.76 0.47 -0.25
CA LEU A 42 8.90 1.88 0.11
C LEU A 42 9.93 2.10 1.23
N GLY A 43 9.93 1.24 2.25
CA GLY A 43 10.91 1.28 3.34
C GLY A 43 12.36 1.11 2.88
N ILE A 44 12.61 0.29 1.85
CA ILE A 44 13.93 0.15 1.22
C ILE A 44 14.37 1.48 0.61
N VAL A 45 13.49 2.14 -0.16
CA VAL A 45 13.82 3.43 -0.79
C VAL A 45 14.10 4.51 0.25
N SER A 46 13.26 4.60 1.28
CA SER A 46 13.43 5.56 2.39
C SER A 46 14.80 5.41 3.08
N SER A 47 15.23 4.16 3.28
CA SER A 47 16.52 3.84 3.91
C SER A 47 17.73 4.15 3.02
N LEU A 48 17.58 4.01 1.70
CA LEU A 48 18.65 4.25 0.73
C LEU A 48 18.75 5.72 0.29
N TYR A 49 17.67 6.50 0.43
CA TYR A 49 17.57 7.84 -0.12
C TYR A 49 16.85 8.79 0.85
N SER A 50 17.60 9.28 1.83
CA SER A 50 17.09 10.06 2.96
C SER A 50 16.33 11.33 2.57
N SER A 51 16.64 11.95 1.42
CA SER A 51 15.92 13.14 0.96
C SER A 51 14.46 12.88 0.59
N LEU A 52 14.08 11.62 0.35
CA LEU A 52 12.69 11.21 0.11
C LEU A 52 12.05 10.57 1.34
N SER A 53 12.80 10.42 2.45
CA SER A 53 12.35 9.68 3.63
C SER A 53 11.04 10.22 4.20
N ASP A 54 10.90 11.54 4.33
CA ASP A 54 9.70 12.13 4.93
C ASP A 54 8.44 11.93 4.07
N VAL A 55 8.58 12.15 2.76
CA VAL A 55 7.47 11.90 1.80
C VAL A 55 7.09 10.43 1.79
N ILE A 56 8.09 9.54 1.68
CA ILE A 56 7.86 8.10 1.65
C ILE A 56 7.22 7.64 2.96
N ARG A 57 7.70 8.10 4.12
CA ARG A 57 7.15 7.72 5.42
C ARG A 57 5.69 8.13 5.57
N LYS A 58 5.29 9.27 5.02
CA LYS A 58 3.88 9.67 4.99
C LYS A 58 3.04 8.76 4.08
N ILE A 59 3.56 8.34 2.93
CA ILE A 59 2.93 7.32 2.08
C ILE A 59 2.83 5.97 2.79
N GLN A 60 3.86 5.57 3.56
CA GLN A 60 3.85 4.34 4.34
C GLN A 60 2.76 4.36 5.43
N ASP A 61 2.55 5.52 6.09
CA ASP A 61 1.44 5.74 7.03
C ASP A 61 0.08 5.63 6.32
N ASP A 62 -0.07 6.21 5.14
CA ASP A 62 -1.28 6.09 4.32
C ASP A 62 -1.57 4.62 3.96
N VAL A 63 -0.56 3.87 3.48
CA VAL A 63 -0.69 2.45 3.13
C VAL A 63 -1.07 1.60 4.36
N PHE A 64 -0.47 1.88 5.52
CA PHE A 64 -0.82 1.19 6.76
C PHE A 64 -2.25 1.50 7.22
N THR A 65 -2.69 2.75 7.06
CA THR A 65 -4.05 3.20 7.34
C THR A 65 -5.05 2.47 6.44
N ILE A 66 -4.80 2.43 5.12
CA ILE A 66 -5.63 1.70 4.15
C ILE A 66 -5.70 0.21 4.49
N SER A 67 -4.57 -0.40 4.86
CA SER A 67 -4.52 -1.81 5.25
C SER A 67 -5.37 -2.08 6.50
N SER A 68 -5.33 -1.17 7.48
CA SER A 68 -6.15 -1.26 8.69
C SER A 68 -7.64 -1.12 8.37
N GLU A 69 -8.01 -0.21 7.47
CA GLU A 69 -9.41 -0.07 7.03
C GLU A 69 -9.91 -1.32 6.31
N LEU A 70 -9.10 -1.87 5.42
CA LEU A 70 -9.42 -3.11 4.71
C LEU A 70 -9.57 -4.29 5.68
N ALA A 71 -8.80 -4.31 6.77
CA ALA A 71 -8.93 -5.32 7.83
C ALA A 71 -10.20 -5.17 8.68
N GLY A 72 -10.91 -4.04 8.59
CA GLY A 72 -12.18 -3.77 9.25
C GLY A 72 -12.14 -2.73 10.37
N PHE A 73 -11.04 -1.99 10.52
CA PHE A 73 -10.99 -0.84 11.42
C PHE A 73 -11.52 0.43 10.72
N ASP A 74 -11.99 1.40 11.48
CA ASP A 74 -12.30 2.73 10.93
C ASP A 74 -11.15 3.66 11.32
N MET A 75 -10.34 4.06 10.34
CA MET A 75 -9.16 4.89 10.55
C MET A 75 -9.34 6.32 10.03
N GLY A 76 -10.50 6.63 9.44
CA GLY A 76 -10.79 7.93 8.88
C GLY A 76 -9.88 8.31 7.70
N PHE A 77 -9.65 7.41 6.74
CA PHE A 77 -8.94 7.75 5.51
C PHE A 77 -9.73 8.78 4.70
N GLY A 78 -9.34 10.06 4.85
CA GLY A 78 -10.05 11.20 4.27
C GLY A 78 -9.46 11.73 2.97
N ILE A 79 -10.26 12.54 2.28
CA ILE A 79 -9.91 13.18 0.99
C ILE A 79 -8.64 14.04 1.06
N GLU A 80 -8.30 14.56 2.24
CA GLU A 80 -7.09 15.37 2.46
C GLU A 80 -5.78 14.57 2.23
N ARG A 81 -5.78 13.25 2.47
CA ARG A 81 -4.62 12.40 2.17
C ARG A 81 -4.39 12.29 0.65
N THR A 82 -5.48 12.13 -0.12
CA THR A 82 -5.43 12.12 -1.59
C THR A 82 -4.99 13.48 -2.14
N LYS A 83 -5.55 14.59 -1.63
CA LYS A 83 -5.12 15.94 -2.04
C LYS A 83 -3.64 16.17 -1.77
N TRP A 84 -3.14 15.74 -0.61
CA TRP A 84 -1.71 15.83 -0.31
C TRP A 84 -0.85 15.05 -1.32
N LEU A 85 -1.27 13.85 -1.74
CA LEU A 85 -0.57 13.11 -2.81
C LEU A 85 -0.57 13.87 -4.14
N GLU A 86 -1.69 14.48 -4.52
CA GLU A 86 -1.80 15.31 -5.72
C GLU A 86 -0.86 16.52 -5.67
N GLU A 87 -0.76 17.18 -4.52
CA GLU A 87 0.19 18.29 -4.30
C GLU A 87 1.65 17.84 -4.40
N GLU A 88 2.01 16.67 -3.86
CA GLU A 88 3.36 16.13 -4.00
C GLU A 88 3.68 15.75 -5.45
N ILE A 89 2.71 15.17 -6.19
CA ILE A 89 2.87 14.88 -7.61
C ILE A 89 3.17 16.16 -8.39
N GLU A 90 2.46 17.25 -8.11
CA GLU A 90 2.69 18.54 -8.75
C GLU A 90 4.09 19.09 -8.40
N LYS A 91 4.53 19.01 -7.14
CA LYS A 91 5.88 19.42 -6.76
C LYS A 91 6.95 18.65 -7.53
N PHE A 92 6.82 17.33 -7.65
CA PHE A 92 7.79 16.51 -8.37
C PHE A 92 7.74 16.72 -9.88
N SER A 93 6.56 16.99 -10.45
CA SER A 93 6.39 17.24 -11.88
C SER A 93 7.20 18.46 -12.36
N MET A 94 7.38 19.47 -11.50
CA MET A 94 8.20 20.65 -11.81
C MET A 94 9.69 20.33 -12.07
N TYR A 95 10.18 19.16 -11.64
CA TYR A 95 11.58 18.74 -11.81
C TYR A 95 11.80 17.78 -12.99
N VAL A 96 10.75 17.37 -13.69
CA VAL A 96 10.82 16.35 -14.75
C VAL A 96 9.98 16.76 -15.94
N ASP A 97 10.60 16.78 -17.11
CA ASP A 97 9.87 16.92 -18.35
C ASP A 97 8.97 15.71 -18.59
N SER A 98 7.78 15.97 -19.14
CA SER A 98 6.86 14.90 -19.52
C SER A 98 7.53 13.96 -20.53
N PRO A 99 7.64 12.65 -20.23
CA PRO A 99 8.33 11.72 -21.10
C PRO A 99 7.54 11.52 -22.40
N ARG A 100 8.21 11.69 -23.54
CA ARG A 100 7.62 11.51 -24.87
C ARG A 100 7.46 10.04 -25.29
N SER A 101 7.95 9.11 -24.47
CA SER A 101 7.95 7.67 -24.73
C SER A 101 7.96 6.88 -23.41
N PHE A 102 7.72 5.58 -23.48
CA PHE A 102 7.79 4.72 -22.32
C PHE A 102 9.20 4.70 -21.71
N VAL A 103 9.28 4.82 -20.40
CA VAL A 103 10.53 4.76 -19.64
C VAL A 103 10.81 3.32 -19.26
N MET A 104 11.96 2.80 -19.68
CA MET A 104 12.43 1.49 -19.23
C MET A 104 12.80 1.55 -17.75
N PRO A 105 12.35 0.61 -16.91
CA PRO A 105 12.70 0.63 -15.51
C PRO A 105 14.21 0.46 -15.27
N GLY A 106 14.82 1.29 -14.43
CA GLY A 106 16.25 1.28 -14.18
C GLY A 106 16.84 2.64 -13.83
N GLY A 107 18.12 2.83 -14.14
CA GLY A 107 18.88 4.03 -13.79
C GLY A 107 19.50 3.93 -12.40
N HIS A 108 19.18 4.87 -11.53
CA HIS A 108 19.64 4.84 -10.13
C HIS A 108 18.89 3.77 -9.33
N LEU A 109 19.55 3.16 -8.33
CA LEU A 109 18.95 2.11 -7.49
C LEU A 109 17.62 2.55 -6.88
N ALA A 110 17.55 3.77 -6.32
CA ALA A 110 16.30 4.31 -5.77
C ALA A 110 15.19 4.45 -6.84
N SER A 111 15.54 4.83 -8.08
CA SER A 111 14.57 4.97 -9.18
C SER A 111 14.02 3.61 -9.60
N ALA A 112 14.89 2.62 -9.78
CA ALA A 112 14.51 1.24 -10.12
C ALA A 112 13.59 0.65 -9.02
N THR A 113 13.93 0.86 -7.75
CA THR A 113 13.11 0.40 -6.62
C THR A 113 11.77 1.13 -6.53
N LEU A 114 11.70 2.43 -6.83
CA LEU A 114 10.42 3.16 -6.91
C LEU A 114 9.55 2.66 -8.07
N GLN A 115 10.13 2.25 -9.19
CA GLN A 115 9.39 1.65 -10.29
C GLN A 115 8.88 0.24 -9.95
N LEU A 116 9.62 -0.52 -9.13
CA LEU A 116 9.11 -1.75 -8.52
C LEU A 116 7.94 -1.44 -7.58
N ALA A 117 8.08 -0.47 -6.67
CA ALA A 117 7.01 -0.04 -5.77
C ALA A 117 5.75 0.35 -6.55
N ARG A 118 5.87 1.10 -7.65
CA ARG A 118 4.77 1.42 -8.57
C ARG A 118 4.09 0.16 -9.13
N ALA A 119 4.86 -0.86 -9.51
CA ALA A 119 4.29 -2.12 -10.02
C ALA A 119 3.53 -2.89 -8.94
N VAL A 120 4.06 -2.93 -7.71
CA VAL A 120 3.42 -3.54 -6.53
C VAL A 120 2.15 -2.78 -6.15
N ALA A 121 2.20 -1.45 -6.11
CA ALA A 121 1.02 -0.60 -5.85
C ALA A 121 -0.12 -0.88 -6.83
N ARG A 122 0.20 -0.99 -8.12
CA ARG A 122 -0.79 -1.36 -9.15
C ARG A 122 -1.33 -2.79 -8.97
N ARG A 123 -0.54 -3.71 -8.41
CA ARG A 123 -1.01 -5.06 -8.10
C ARG A 123 -1.96 -5.04 -6.91
N ALA A 124 -1.60 -4.35 -5.82
CA ALA A 124 -2.46 -4.11 -4.67
C ALA A 124 -3.79 -3.46 -5.08
N GLU A 125 -3.73 -2.42 -5.92
CA GLU A 125 -4.91 -1.75 -6.49
C GLU A 125 -5.87 -2.75 -7.15
N ARG A 126 -5.36 -3.66 -8.00
CA ARG A 126 -6.20 -4.66 -8.66
C ARG A 126 -6.88 -5.61 -7.66
N ARG A 127 -6.21 -5.97 -6.56
CA ARG A 127 -6.81 -6.79 -5.50
C ARG A 127 -7.88 -6.02 -4.73
N VAL A 128 -7.61 -4.79 -4.34
CA VAL A 128 -8.58 -3.93 -3.64
C VAL A 128 -9.81 -3.66 -4.53
N VAL A 129 -9.61 -3.40 -5.83
CA VAL A 129 -10.72 -3.25 -6.79
C VAL A 129 -11.58 -4.51 -6.90
N ALA A 130 -10.97 -5.70 -6.86
CA ALA A 130 -11.73 -6.95 -6.84
C ALA A 130 -12.62 -7.04 -5.58
N LEU A 131 -12.06 -6.72 -4.41
CA LEU A 131 -12.79 -6.72 -3.14
C LEU A 131 -13.93 -5.68 -3.10
N LEU A 132 -13.71 -4.50 -3.70
CA LEU A 132 -14.74 -3.47 -3.84
C LEU A 132 -15.91 -3.96 -4.71
N ARG A 133 -15.63 -4.65 -5.82
CA ARG A 133 -16.65 -5.21 -6.70
C ARG A 133 -17.46 -6.32 -6.03
N GLU A 134 -16.84 -7.06 -5.12
CA GLU A 134 -17.49 -8.12 -4.33
C GLU A 134 -18.23 -7.58 -3.09
N GLY A 135 -18.17 -6.27 -2.81
CA GLY A 135 -18.81 -5.65 -1.66
C GLY A 135 -18.14 -5.98 -0.31
N VAL A 136 -16.92 -6.51 -0.34
CA VAL A 136 -16.13 -6.84 0.85
C VAL A 136 -15.43 -5.58 1.39
N ALA A 137 -14.95 -4.72 0.50
CA ALA A 137 -14.38 -3.42 0.85
C ALA A 137 -15.42 -2.30 0.69
N LYS A 138 -15.34 -1.29 1.56
CA LYS A 138 -16.22 -0.11 1.50
C LYS A 138 -15.62 0.98 0.62
N ARG A 139 -16.46 1.71 -0.10
CA ARG A 139 -16.06 3.00 -0.68
C ARG A 139 -16.13 4.06 0.41
N GLN A 140 -15.02 4.78 0.63
CA GLN A 140 -14.95 5.88 1.60
C GLN A 140 -15.51 7.20 1.05
N HIS A 141 -15.71 7.31 -0.27
CA HIS A 141 -16.10 8.54 -0.95
C HIS A 141 -17.29 8.31 -1.90
N GLU A 142 -18.33 7.64 -1.44
CA GLU A 142 -19.64 7.70 -2.12
C GLU A 142 -20.34 8.99 -1.67
N SER A 143 -20.55 9.89 -2.64
CA SER A 143 -21.44 11.06 -2.51
C SER A 143 -22.90 10.63 -2.54
#